data_AF-S3BP61-F1
#
_entry.id   AF-S3BP61-F1
#
_cell.length_a   1.000
_cell.length_b   1.000
_cell.length_c   1.000
_cell.angle_alpha   90.00
_cell.angle_beta   90.00
_cell.angle_gamma   90.00
#
_symmetry.space_group_name_H-M   'P 1'
#
loop_
_entity.id
_entity.type
_entity.pdbx_description
1 polymer ?
#
loop_
_entity_poly.entity_id
_entity_poly.type
_entity_poly.pdbx_seq_one_letter_code
_entity_poly.pdbx_strand_id
1 'polypeptide(L)'
;MGCEGDMAARPHLGRSGALLSGSADGQIVLPVFKEQPHVLLPQQQYKLTSHFDPDETSGGFAHGKDPFLVHHNGVDIYGIPKRSAIPGIDHHEFHLPPHIPDAERESGASRFYQWHFDGSLYNILPPRVGCLLAVKTPKGSDVTVRWDDGTGTEMPIAPGATAIVAGSRALALLDDETRKIRVNSHIEYAPHAFVWMSTAHSTRLGHLLETEGLEKAPDELLPWSSDKECIYPMVWTNPKTGEQSLQVHGQGAFKLYLKNNTDGPEEVVSDLKEVRAFMPK
;
A
#
# COMPACT_ATOMS: atom_id res chain seq x y z
N MET A 1 -28.71 30.74 -36.71
CA MET A 1 -28.05 32.06 -36.61
C MET A 1 -26.97 31.91 -35.57
N GLY A 2 -25.71 31.87 -36.01
CA GLY A 2 -24.56 31.70 -35.13
C GLY A 2 -24.14 33.00 -34.47
N CYS A 3 -23.33 32.87 -33.42
CA CYS A 3 -22.20 33.74 -33.16
C CYS A 3 -21.14 32.91 -32.44
N GLU A 4 -20.01 32.72 -33.13
CA GLU A 4 -18.75 32.25 -32.59
C GLU A 4 -18.24 33.23 -31.52
N GLY A 5 -17.70 32.68 -30.44
CA GLY A 5 -16.90 33.38 -29.45
C GLY A 5 -15.66 32.54 -29.20
N ASP A 6 -14.66 32.75 -30.05
CA ASP A 6 -13.34 32.14 -29.98
C ASP A 6 -12.65 32.62 -28.70
N MET A 7 -12.61 31.77 -27.68
CA MET A 7 -11.66 31.90 -26.57
C MET A 7 -10.77 30.68 -26.59
N ALA A 8 -9.61 30.84 -27.22
CA ALA A 8 -8.45 29.99 -27.05
C ALA A 8 -8.14 29.80 -25.56
N ALA A 9 -8.68 28.75 -24.96
CA ALA A 9 -8.29 28.28 -23.65
C ALA A 9 -6.87 27.73 -23.77
N ARG A 10 -5.89 28.53 -23.32
CA ARG A 10 -4.52 28.07 -23.10
C ARG A 10 -4.57 26.81 -22.23
N PRO A 11 -3.89 25.71 -22.60
CA PRO A 11 -3.81 24.56 -21.72
C PRO A 11 -2.96 24.94 -20.51
N HIS A 12 -3.61 25.26 -19.39
CA HIS A 12 -2.93 25.25 -18.11
C HIS A 12 -2.60 23.78 -17.79
N LEU A 13 -1.34 23.41 -18.02
CA LEU A 13 -0.79 22.13 -17.59
C LEU A 13 -1.05 21.98 -16.09
N GLY A 14 -1.97 21.08 -15.73
CA GLY A 14 -2.18 20.68 -14.35
C GLY A 14 -0.90 20.03 -13.79
N ARG A 15 -0.64 20.31 -12.52
CA ARG A 15 0.53 19.84 -11.75
C ARG A 15 0.73 18.33 -11.90
N SER A 16 1.57 17.92 -12.84
CA SER A 16 2.05 16.53 -12.92
C SER A 16 3.08 16.31 -11.81
N GLY A 17 2.91 15.29 -10.99
CA GLY A 17 3.81 14.99 -9.88
C GLY A 17 4.38 13.58 -9.95
N ALA A 18 5.64 13.40 -9.57
CA ALA A 18 6.24 12.10 -9.32
C ALA A 18 6.47 11.92 -7.82
N LEU A 19 6.00 10.81 -7.29
CA LEU A 19 6.26 10.35 -5.92
C LEU A 19 7.25 9.19 -6.01
N LEU A 20 8.39 9.30 -5.33
CA LEU A 20 9.23 8.14 -5.07
C LEU A 20 9.09 7.81 -3.59
N SER A 21 8.83 6.56 -3.24
CA SER A 21 8.98 6.07 -1.87
C SER A 21 10.14 5.09 -1.87
N GLY A 22 11.21 5.40 -1.13
CA GLY A 22 12.38 4.53 -1.05
C GLY A 22 13.40 4.99 -0.01
N SER A 23 14.49 4.25 0.11
CA SER A 23 15.63 4.62 0.96
C SER A 23 16.68 5.38 0.15
N ALA A 24 16.75 6.71 0.29
CA ALA A 24 17.84 7.53 -0.25
C ALA A 24 18.78 7.92 0.90
N ASP A 25 20.09 7.68 0.73
CA ASP A 25 21.13 7.90 1.75
C ASP A 25 20.82 7.30 3.12
N GLY A 26 19.96 6.28 3.15
CA GLY A 26 19.69 5.48 4.33
C GLY A 26 18.57 5.96 5.25
N GLN A 27 17.86 7.02 4.88
CA GLN A 27 16.57 7.39 5.47
C GLN A 27 15.43 6.95 4.55
N ILE A 28 14.27 6.60 5.10
CA ILE A 28 13.03 6.50 4.31
C ILE A 28 12.70 7.92 3.84
N VAL A 29 12.85 8.19 2.55
CA VAL A 29 12.54 9.48 1.94
C VAL A 29 11.38 9.31 0.99
N LEU A 30 10.43 10.23 1.10
CA LEU A 30 9.32 10.38 0.17
C LEU A 30 9.46 11.69 -0.61
N PRO A 31 10.38 11.80 -1.59
CA PRO A 31 10.45 13.01 -2.39
C PRO A 31 9.22 13.14 -3.30
N VAL A 32 8.64 14.34 -3.27
CA VAL A 32 7.54 14.74 -4.17
C VAL A 32 8.08 15.76 -5.15
N PHE A 33 8.16 15.37 -6.42
CA PHE A 33 8.56 16.27 -7.50
C PHE A 33 7.30 16.81 -8.19
N LYS A 34 7.06 18.12 -8.14
CA LYS A 34 5.93 18.76 -8.82
C LYS A 34 6.35 19.31 -10.17
N GLU A 35 5.39 19.41 -11.08
CA GLU A 35 5.54 20.04 -12.41
C GLU A 35 6.63 19.36 -13.26
N GLN A 36 6.56 18.03 -13.35
CA GLN A 36 7.54 17.19 -14.08
C GLN A 36 6.95 16.58 -15.37
N PRO A 37 6.57 17.38 -16.39
CA PRO A 37 5.92 16.86 -17.59
C PRO A 37 6.82 15.94 -18.43
N HIS A 38 8.14 16.05 -18.31
CA HIS A 38 9.08 15.19 -19.03
C HIS A 38 9.13 13.75 -18.49
N VAL A 39 8.70 13.52 -17.24
CA VAL A 39 8.63 12.18 -16.63
C VAL A 39 7.40 11.39 -17.12
N LEU A 40 6.50 12.01 -17.89
CA LEU A 40 5.31 11.36 -18.44
C LEU A 40 5.62 10.22 -19.43
N LEU A 41 6.86 10.14 -19.93
CA LEU A 41 7.29 9.04 -20.79
C LEU A 41 7.71 7.84 -19.92
N PRO A 42 7.19 6.62 -20.18
CA PRO A 42 7.55 5.43 -19.40
C PRO A 42 9.06 5.19 -19.25
N GLN A 43 9.85 5.52 -20.28
CA GLN A 43 11.31 5.41 -20.26
C GLN A 43 11.97 6.30 -19.20
N GLN A 44 11.40 7.48 -18.93
CA GLN A 44 11.95 8.41 -17.95
C GLN A 44 11.61 7.96 -16.52
N GLN A 45 10.38 7.48 -16.30
CA GLN A 45 9.99 6.88 -15.02
C GLN A 45 10.78 5.60 -14.72
N TYR A 46 10.96 4.73 -15.72
CA TYR A 46 11.80 3.53 -15.60
C TYR A 46 13.24 3.92 -15.25
N LYS A 47 13.83 4.85 -16.02
CA LYS A 47 15.19 5.33 -15.78
C LYS A 47 15.33 5.86 -14.35
N LEU A 48 14.41 6.68 -13.87
CA LEU A 48 14.46 7.20 -12.50
C LEU A 48 14.44 6.07 -11.47
N THR A 49 13.50 5.14 -11.59
CA THR A 49 13.30 4.03 -10.64
C THR A 49 14.50 3.08 -10.63
N SER A 50 15.07 2.77 -11.80
CA SER A 50 16.21 1.86 -11.93
C SER A 50 17.51 2.41 -11.31
N HIS A 51 17.61 3.70 -10.99
CA HIS A 51 18.76 4.22 -10.22
C HIS A 51 18.68 3.85 -8.74
N PHE A 52 17.48 3.58 -8.23
CA PHE A 52 17.24 3.18 -6.84
C PHE A 52 17.18 1.65 -6.69
N ASP A 53 16.70 0.96 -7.72
CA ASP A 53 16.63 -0.49 -7.78
C ASP A 53 17.10 -1.00 -9.16
N PRO A 54 18.42 -1.15 -9.38
CA PRO A 54 18.96 -1.58 -10.67
C PRO A 54 18.79 -3.08 -10.93
N ASP A 55 18.47 -3.87 -9.91
CA ASP A 55 18.35 -5.33 -10.03
C ASP A 55 16.94 -5.76 -10.44
N GLU A 56 15.92 -4.92 -10.20
CA GLU A 56 14.56 -5.14 -10.65
C GLU A 56 14.42 -4.91 -12.17
N THR A 57 14.26 -6.00 -12.92
CA THR A 57 14.14 -5.99 -14.39
C THR A 57 12.87 -6.70 -14.88
N SER A 58 12.06 -7.20 -13.95
CA SER A 58 10.93 -8.10 -14.24
C SER A 58 9.59 -7.37 -14.34
N GLY A 59 9.50 -6.14 -13.82
CA GLY A 59 8.23 -5.44 -13.67
C GLY A 59 7.36 -6.06 -12.58
N GLY A 60 7.98 -6.71 -11.58
CA GLY A 60 7.26 -7.30 -10.46
C GLY A 60 6.68 -6.21 -9.57
N PHE A 61 5.35 -6.17 -9.44
CA PHE A 61 4.65 -5.25 -8.55
C PHE A 61 3.72 -6.01 -7.59
N ALA A 62 3.13 -5.30 -6.63
CA ALA A 62 2.29 -5.86 -5.57
C ALA A 62 1.12 -6.75 -6.07
N HIS A 63 0.68 -6.61 -7.33
CA HIS A 63 -0.42 -7.39 -7.91
C HIS A 63 0.03 -8.38 -9.00
N GLY A 64 1.32 -8.73 -9.06
CA GLY A 64 1.91 -9.61 -10.06
C GLY A 64 2.78 -8.87 -11.07
N LYS A 65 3.06 -9.53 -12.20
CA LYS A 65 3.90 -8.93 -13.26
C LYS A 65 3.10 -7.87 -14.02
N ASP A 66 3.63 -6.66 -14.06
CA ASP A 66 3.03 -5.58 -14.84
C ASP A 66 3.03 -5.90 -16.35
N PRO A 67 2.04 -5.38 -17.10
CA PRO A 67 2.00 -5.60 -18.55
C PRO A 67 3.14 -4.85 -19.25
N PHE A 68 3.57 -5.40 -20.39
CA PHE A 68 4.59 -4.77 -21.23
C PHE A 68 4.08 -3.43 -21.79
N LEU A 69 4.89 -2.38 -21.65
CA LEU A 69 4.59 -1.05 -22.19
C LEU A 69 5.35 -0.79 -23.48
N VAL A 70 6.68 -0.91 -23.46
CA VAL A 70 7.53 -0.48 -24.58
C VAL A 70 8.93 -1.09 -24.48
N HIS A 71 9.52 -1.40 -25.63
CA HIS A 71 10.95 -1.71 -25.74
C HIS A 71 11.73 -0.43 -26.05
N HIS A 72 12.77 -0.12 -25.28
CA HIS A 72 13.61 1.06 -25.49
C HIS A 72 15.07 0.79 -25.15
N ASN A 73 15.98 1.06 -26.09
CA ASN A 73 17.43 0.89 -25.92
C ASN A 73 17.84 -0.48 -25.35
N GLY A 74 17.24 -1.56 -25.84
CA GLY A 74 17.58 -2.92 -25.40
C GLY A 74 16.92 -3.35 -24.09
N VAL A 75 16.02 -2.54 -23.54
CA VAL A 75 15.32 -2.81 -22.28
C VAL A 75 13.81 -2.89 -22.51
N ASP A 76 13.18 -3.92 -21.97
CA ASP A 76 11.72 -4.03 -21.91
C ASP A 76 11.20 -3.30 -20.66
N ILE A 77 10.29 -2.35 -20.87
CA ILE A 77 9.68 -1.57 -19.79
C ILE A 77 8.26 -2.05 -19.59
N TYR A 78 7.93 -2.35 -18.34
CA TYR A 78 6.64 -2.82 -17.89
C TYR A 78 5.96 -1.73 -17.04
N GLY A 79 4.63 -1.77 -16.97
CA GLY A 79 3.82 -0.87 -16.16
C GLY A 79 2.38 -0.84 -16.63
N ILE A 80 1.52 -0.08 -15.95
CA ILE A 80 0.08 -0.08 -16.20
C ILE A 80 -0.31 0.92 -17.31
N PRO A 81 -0.75 0.48 -18.51
CA PRO A 81 -1.15 1.40 -19.57
C PRO A 81 -2.55 1.96 -19.31
N LYS A 82 -2.67 3.30 -19.25
CA LYS A 82 -3.93 4.06 -19.44
C LYS A 82 -5.15 3.57 -18.61
N ARG A 83 -4.96 3.03 -17.42
CA ARG A 83 -6.03 2.84 -16.41
C ARG A 83 -5.64 3.52 -15.11
N SER A 84 -6.62 3.87 -14.27
CA SER A 84 -6.34 4.42 -12.94
C SER A 84 -5.50 3.40 -12.17
N ALA A 85 -4.32 3.83 -11.70
CA ALA A 85 -3.47 3.01 -10.84
C ALA A 85 -4.17 2.71 -9.50
N ILE A 86 -5.01 3.64 -9.04
CA ILE A 86 -5.84 3.50 -7.85
C ILE A 86 -7.30 3.43 -8.33
N PRO A 87 -7.98 2.28 -8.21
CA PRO A 87 -9.40 2.18 -8.52
C PRO A 87 -10.22 3.06 -7.56
N GLY A 88 -11.30 3.65 -8.06
CA GLY A 88 -12.30 4.26 -7.17
C GLY A 88 -13.07 3.13 -6.50
N ILE A 89 -12.83 2.93 -5.21
CA ILE A 89 -13.49 1.88 -4.42
C ILE A 89 -14.53 2.52 -3.53
N ASP A 90 -15.74 1.98 -3.57
CA ASP A 90 -16.81 2.39 -2.67
C ASP A 90 -16.59 1.75 -1.30
N HIS A 91 -16.66 2.56 -0.25
CA HIS A 91 -16.56 2.08 1.12
C HIS A 91 -17.72 1.15 1.52
N HIS A 92 -18.85 1.17 0.79
CA HIS A 92 -19.95 0.21 0.96
C HIS A 92 -19.57 -1.20 0.55
N GLU A 93 -18.69 -1.35 -0.45
CA GLU A 93 -18.20 -2.64 -0.92
C GLU A 93 -17.01 -3.12 -0.10
N PHE A 94 -16.17 -2.20 0.39
CA PHE A 94 -14.91 -2.56 1.05
C PHE A 94 -14.98 -2.68 2.57
N HIS A 95 -15.96 -2.06 3.22
CA HIS A 95 -16.10 -2.06 4.68
C HIS A 95 -17.47 -2.53 5.11
N LEU A 96 -17.57 -3.13 6.29
CA LEU A 96 -18.87 -3.41 6.91
C LEU A 96 -19.59 -2.15 7.41
N PRO A 97 -20.93 -2.24 7.62
CA PRO A 97 -21.69 -1.23 8.35
C PRO A 97 -21.12 -0.92 9.76
N PRO A 98 -21.37 0.30 10.29
CA PRO A 98 -22.10 1.39 9.66
C PRO A 98 -21.26 2.10 8.59
N HIS A 99 -21.93 2.40 7.49
CA HIS A 99 -21.38 3.23 6.43
C HIS A 99 -21.57 4.71 6.78
N ILE A 100 -20.73 5.57 6.20
CA ILE A 100 -20.92 7.02 6.23
C ILE A 100 -22.29 7.34 5.61
N PRO A 101 -23.19 8.07 6.30
CA PRO A 101 -24.48 8.45 5.73
C PRO A 101 -24.33 9.24 4.44
N ASP A 102 -25.25 9.06 3.49
CA ASP A 102 -25.17 9.70 2.16
C ASP A 102 -25.02 11.22 2.24
N ALA A 103 -25.81 11.88 3.09
CA ALA A 103 -25.72 13.34 3.26
C ALA A 103 -24.32 13.80 3.73
N GLU A 104 -23.66 13.02 4.59
CA GLU A 104 -22.32 13.35 5.07
C GLU A 104 -21.27 13.04 4.00
N ARG A 105 -21.40 11.92 3.30
CA ARG A 105 -20.53 11.54 2.18
C ARG A 105 -20.59 12.57 1.04
N GLU A 106 -21.79 13.01 0.69
CA GLU A 106 -22.04 14.07 -0.31
C GLU A 106 -21.46 15.43 0.13
N SER A 107 -21.39 15.67 1.45
CA SER A 107 -20.71 16.85 2.00
C SER A 107 -19.18 16.72 2.10
N GLY A 108 -18.62 15.56 1.70
CA GLY A 108 -17.18 15.32 1.64
C GLY A 108 -16.62 14.42 2.73
N ALA A 109 -17.45 13.78 3.57
CA ALA A 109 -16.95 12.79 4.54
C ALA A 109 -16.41 11.54 3.83
N SER A 110 -15.26 11.05 4.28
CA SER A 110 -14.57 9.88 3.74
C SER A 110 -13.88 9.08 4.86
N ARG A 111 -13.33 7.92 4.52
CA ARG A 111 -12.54 7.06 5.41
C ARG A 111 -11.37 6.42 4.66
N PHE A 112 -10.46 5.80 5.40
CA PHE A 112 -9.35 5.08 4.80
C PHE A 112 -9.86 3.92 3.94
N TYR A 113 -9.20 3.72 2.80
CA TYR A 113 -9.38 2.53 1.99
C TYR A 113 -8.55 1.38 2.59
N GLN A 114 -7.23 1.43 2.45
CA GLN A 114 -6.34 0.34 2.85
C GLN A 114 -4.99 0.88 3.32
N TRP A 115 -4.43 0.30 4.39
CA TRP A 115 -3.03 0.46 4.79
C TRP A 115 -2.24 -0.78 4.42
N HIS A 116 -1.14 -0.59 3.70
CA HIS A 116 -0.25 -1.65 3.29
C HIS A 116 1.17 -1.13 3.09
N PHE A 117 2.13 -2.05 2.99
CA PHE A 117 3.35 -1.83 2.20
C PHE A 117 3.21 -2.61 0.89
N ASP A 118 3.85 -2.12 -0.17
CA ASP A 118 3.79 -2.78 -1.48
C ASP A 118 4.49 -4.14 -1.43
N GLY A 119 3.86 -5.18 -1.97
CA GLY A 119 4.45 -6.49 -2.12
C GLY A 119 3.41 -7.52 -2.50
N SER A 120 3.80 -8.52 -3.29
CA SER A 120 2.90 -9.63 -3.66
C SER A 120 2.50 -10.50 -2.45
N LEU A 121 3.35 -10.47 -1.42
CA LEU A 121 3.30 -11.32 -0.23
C LEU A 121 3.36 -12.82 -0.54
N TYR A 122 3.79 -13.18 -1.76
CA TYR A 122 3.94 -14.56 -2.21
C TYR A 122 4.96 -14.67 -3.35
N ASN A 123 6.01 -15.49 -3.19
CA ASN A 123 7.06 -15.80 -4.17
C ASN A 123 7.95 -14.62 -4.62
N ILE A 124 7.46 -13.38 -4.59
CA ILE A 124 8.18 -12.17 -5.03
C ILE A 124 8.41 -11.28 -3.81
N LEU A 125 9.67 -10.91 -3.57
CA LEU A 125 10.05 -10.02 -2.48
C LEU A 125 9.41 -8.64 -2.63
N PRO A 126 9.19 -7.90 -1.52
CA PRO A 126 8.71 -6.52 -1.59
C PRO A 126 9.71 -5.64 -2.37
N PRO A 127 9.23 -4.68 -3.19
CA PRO A 127 10.10 -3.76 -3.91
C PRO A 127 10.89 -2.88 -2.95
N ARG A 128 12.14 -2.54 -3.32
CA ARG A 128 12.96 -1.60 -2.54
C ARG A 128 12.48 -0.15 -2.68
N VAL A 129 11.83 0.15 -3.80
CA VAL A 129 11.37 1.48 -4.19
C VAL A 129 10.10 1.39 -5.02
N GLY A 130 9.16 2.29 -4.76
CA GLY A 130 7.97 2.51 -5.58
C GLY A 130 8.02 3.88 -6.26
N CYS A 131 7.51 3.98 -7.48
CA CYS A 131 7.36 5.25 -8.19
C CYS A 131 5.93 5.43 -8.70
N LEU A 132 5.21 6.43 -8.18
CA LEU A 132 3.89 6.80 -8.67
C LEU A 132 3.96 8.09 -9.48
N LEU A 133 3.35 8.07 -10.66
CA LEU A 133 3.22 9.22 -11.55
C LEU A 133 1.76 9.69 -11.61
N ALA A 134 1.51 10.90 -11.13
CA ALA A 134 0.18 11.51 -11.20
C ALA A 134 -0.07 12.09 -12.60
N VAL A 135 -0.69 11.30 -13.48
CA VAL A 135 -1.09 11.71 -14.83
C VAL A 135 -2.41 12.47 -14.84
N LYS A 136 -3.40 11.96 -14.09
CA LYS A 136 -4.72 12.58 -13.90
C LYS A 136 -5.17 12.31 -12.47
N THR A 137 -5.44 13.37 -11.72
CA THR A 137 -5.98 13.29 -10.36
C THR A 137 -7.46 13.67 -10.34
N PRO A 138 -8.23 13.19 -9.35
CA PRO A 138 -9.55 13.75 -9.06
C PRO A 138 -9.47 15.26 -8.83
N LYS A 139 -10.55 15.97 -9.13
CA LYS A 139 -10.73 17.40 -8.89
C LYS A 139 -12.00 17.61 -8.07
N GLY A 140 -12.01 18.61 -7.21
CA GLY A 140 -13.16 18.93 -6.36
C GLY A 140 -12.73 19.66 -5.11
N SER A 141 -13.70 19.92 -4.23
CA SER A 141 -13.45 20.37 -2.86
C SER A 141 -12.68 19.32 -2.07
N ASP A 142 -12.01 19.75 -1.01
CA ASP A 142 -11.40 18.83 -0.06
C ASP A 142 -12.45 17.88 0.55
N VAL A 143 -12.01 16.67 0.86
CA VAL A 143 -12.77 15.67 1.60
C VAL A 143 -12.22 15.57 3.01
N THR A 144 -13.06 15.20 3.97
CA THR A 144 -12.66 14.98 5.36
C THR A 144 -12.53 13.49 5.61
N VAL A 145 -11.29 12.99 5.76
CA VAL A 145 -11.07 11.60 6.17
C VAL A 145 -11.24 11.49 7.69
N ARG A 146 -12.07 10.53 8.11
CA ARG A 146 -12.32 10.23 9.52
C ARG A 146 -11.70 8.89 9.89
N TRP A 147 -11.13 8.82 11.09
CA TRP A 147 -10.55 7.58 11.61
C TRP A 147 -11.64 6.60 12.07
N ASP A 148 -12.79 7.11 12.53
CA ASP A 148 -13.92 6.30 13.02
C ASP A 148 -13.50 5.21 14.05
N ASP A 149 -12.45 5.48 14.82
CA ASP A 149 -11.85 4.59 15.82
C ASP A 149 -12.23 4.96 17.27
N GLY A 150 -13.18 5.89 17.42
CA GLY A 150 -13.64 6.41 18.72
C GLY A 150 -12.83 7.60 19.24
N THR A 151 -11.71 7.97 18.61
CA THR A 151 -10.93 9.15 19.02
C THR A 151 -11.55 10.47 18.55
N GLY A 152 -12.42 10.42 17.54
CA GLY A 152 -12.95 11.61 16.87
C GLY A 152 -11.93 12.30 15.94
N THR A 153 -10.81 11.63 15.63
CA THR A 153 -9.78 12.20 14.75
C THR A 153 -10.28 12.28 13.31
N GLU A 154 -10.11 13.45 12.71
CA GLU A 154 -10.44 13.72 11.32
C GLU A 154 -9.43 14.70 10.69
N MET A 155 -9.32 14.67 9.36
CA MET A 155 -8.37 15.52 8.63
C MET A 155 -8.93 15.90 7.25
N PRO A 156 -8.93 17.19 6.87
CA PRO A 156 -9.23 17.59 5.50
C PRO A 156 -8.08 17.21 4.57
N ILE A 157 -8.40 16.64 3.42
CA ILE A 157 -7.45 16.20 2.39
C ILE A 157 -7.98 16.52 1.00
N ALA A 158 -7.06 16.75 0.05
CA ALA A 158 -7.43 16.85 -1.35
C ALA A 158 -8.00 15.50 -1.87
N PRO A 159 -8.96 15.52 -2.80
CA PRO A 159 -9.49 14.30 -3.42
C PRO A 159 -8.39 13.42 -4.03
N GLY A 160 -8.42 12.13 -3.71
CA GLY A 160 -7.44 11.16 -4.20
C GLY A 160 -6.05 11.27 -3.57
N ALA A 161 -5.92 11.96 -2.43
CA ALA A 161 -4.67 11.98 -1.67
C ALA A 161 -4.29 10.58 -1.17
N THR A 162 -2.98 10.34 -1.07
CA THR A 162 -2.40 9.11 -0.52
C THR A 162 -1.68 9.45 0.78
N ALA A 163 -2.02 8.73 1.85
CA ALA A 163 -1.35 8.85 3.14
C ALA A 163 -0.17 7.87 3.20
N ILE A 164 0.93 8.29 3.83
CA ILE A 164 2.12 7.46 4.04
C ILE A 164 2.58 7.64 5.48
N VAL A 165 2.94 6.54 6.14
CA VAL A 165 3.47 6.52 7.50
C VAL A 165 4.89 5.97 7.48
N ALA A 166 5.79 6.59 8.24
CA ALA A 166 7.13 6.08 8.44
C ALA A 166 7.09 4.91 9.44
N GLY A 167 7.45 3.70 9.00
CA GLY A 167 7.52 2.52 9.85
C GLY A 167 8.47 2.68 11.04
N SER A 168 9.56 3.44 10.89
CA SER A 168 10.47 3.77 12.00
C SER A 168 9.81 4.63 13.07
N ARG A 169 8.98 5.60 12.66
CA ARG A 169 8.18 6.40 13.61
C ARG A 169 7.10 5.56 14.28
N ALA A 170 6.42 4.70 13.54
CA ALA A 170 5.42 3.78 14.11
C ALA A 170 6.05 2.86 15.16
N LEU A 171 7.20 2.24 14.86
CA LEU A 171 7.96 1.42 15.80
C LEU A 171 8.37 2.20 17.05
N ALA A 172 8.82 3.45 16.88
CA ALA A 172 9.24 4.31 17.99
C ALA A 172 8.08 4.77 18.90
N LEU A 173 6.84 4.66 18.44
CA LEU A 173 5.64 5.00 19.22
C LEU A 173 5.08 3.81 20.00
N LEU A 174 5.47 2.58 19.68
CA LEU A 174 5.09 1.40 20.46
C LEU A 174 5.69 1.49 21.86
N ASP A 175 4.94 1.01 22.85
CA ASP A 175 5.45 0.76 24.19
C ASP A 175 6.55 -0.33 24.16
N ASP A 176 7.31 -0.41 25.25
CA ASP A 176 8.50 -1.27 25.32
C ASP A 176 8.16 -2.76 25.21
N GLU A 177 7.05 -3.21 25.78
CA GLU A 177 6.63 -4.61 25.74
C GLU A 177 6.25 -5.01 24.32
N THR A 178 5.35 -4.24 23.71
CA THR A 178 4.90 -4.47 22.33
C THR A 178 6.08 -4.39 21.37
N ARG A 179 6.93 -3.36 21.48
CA ARG A 179 8.12 -3.21 20.64
C ARG A 179 9.03 -4.43 20.73
N LYS A 180 9.28 -4.93 21.95
CA LYS A 180 10.13 -6.10 22.16
C LYS A 180 9.58 -7.33 21.46
N ILE A 181 8.26 -7.54 21.48
CA ILE A 181 7.63 -8.64 20.76
C ILE A 181 7.83 -8.45 19.25
N ARG A 182 7.48 -7.28 18.70
CA ARG A 182 7.58 -7.03 17.24
C ARG A 182 9.00 -7.21 16.70
N VAL A 183 10.02 -6.77 17.43
CA VAL A 183 11.43 -6.89 17.01
C VAL A 183 11.89 -8.35 16.90
N ASN A 184 11.30 -9.27 17.67
CA ASN A 184 11.72 -10.68 17.71
C ASN A 184 10.77 -11.62 16.96
N SER A 185 9.69 -11.10 16.38
CA SER A 185 8.60 -11.90 15.81
C SER A 185 8.57 -11.85 14.29
N HIS A 186 7.90 -12.84 13.69
CA HIS A 186 7.67 -12.94 12.26
C HIS A 186 6.18 -13.03 11.94
N ILE A 187 5.86 -12.66 10.72
CA ILE A 187 4.53 -12.73 10.12
C ILE A 187 4.61 -13.55 8.85
N GLU A 188 3.72 -14.53 8.74
CA GLU A 188 3.49 -15.30 7.52
C GLU A 188 2.25 -14.78 6.83
N TYR A 189 2.38 -14.56 5.53
CA TYR A 189 1.30 -14.07 4.68
C TYR A 189 0.65 -15.22 3.91
N ALA A 190 -0.65 -15.07 3.65
CA ALA A 190 -1.40 -16.08 2.93
C ALA A 190 -0.88 -16.26 1.49
N PRO A 191 -0.90 -17.49 0.94
CA PRO A 191 -0.60 -17.71 -0.46
C PRO A 191 -1.57 -16.90 -1.34
N HIS A 192 -1.03 -16.24 -2.37
CA HIS A 192 -1.81 -15.34 -3.22
C HIS A 192 -2.68 -14.35 -2.41
N ALA A 193 -2.07 -13.70 -1.39
CA ALA A 193 -2.77 -12.96 -0.34
C ALA A 193 -3.95 -12.09 -0.81
N PHE A 194 -3.79 -11.34 -1.91
CA PHE A 194 -4.86 -10.49 -2.46
C PHE A 194 -6.05 -11.26 -3.03
N VAL A 195 -5.83 -12.44 -3.59
CA VAL A 195 -6.90 -13.35 -4.03
C VAL A 195 -7.56 -13.97 -2.81
N TRP A 196 -6.76 -14.45 -1.85
CA TRP A 196 -7.23 -15.02 -0.59
C TRP A 196 -8.18 -14.08 0.15
N MET A 197 -7.81 -12.80 0.30
CA MET A 197 -8.62 -11.80 1.02
C MET A 197 -9.74 -11.15 0.20
N SER A 198 -9.85 -11.42 -1.11
CA SER A 198 -10.66 -10.62 -2.05
C SER A 198 -12.17 -10.56 -1.74
N THR A 199 -12.68 -11.48 -0.94
CA THR A 199 -14.10 -11.61 -0.57
C THR A 199 -14.41 -11.19 0.87
N ALA A 200 -13.38 -10.86 1.66
CA ALA A 200 -13.53 -10.36 3.02
C ALA A 200 -13.56 -8.83 3.05
N HIS A 201 -14.19 -8.26 4.07
CA HIS A 201 -14.23 -6.82 4.25
C HIS A 201 -13.06 -6.32 5.08
N SER A 202 -12.61 -5.10 4.79
CA SER A 202 -11.64 -4.39 5.59
C SER A 202 -12.27 -3.82 6.86
N THR A 203 -11.49 -3.73 7.93
CA THR A 203 -11.85 -2.93 9.10
C THR A 203 -11.94 -1.45 8.74
N ARG A 204 -12.71 -0.67 9.49
CA ARG A 204 -12.99 0.76 9.17
C ARG A 204 -11.76 1.63 8.94
N LEU A 205 -10.66 1.32 9.64
CA LEU A 205 -9.41 2.05 9.52
C LEU A 205 -8.55 1.57 8.32
N GLY A 206 -8.95 0.52 7.61
CA GLY A 206 -8.23 0.01 6.43
C GLY A 206 -7.01 -0.87 6.72
N HIS A 207 -6.70 -1.15 7.99
CA HIS A 207 -5.41 -1.77 8.39
C HIS A 207 -5.50 -3.29 8.61
N LEU A 208 -6.71 -3.84 8.73
CA LEU A 208 -6.98 -5.26 8.96
C LEU A 208 -8.21 -5.71 8.17
N LEU A 209 -8.47 -7.02 8.21
CA LEU A 209 -9.73 -7.61 7.72
C LEU A 209 -10.64 -7.92 8.91
N GLU A 210 -11.94 -7.89 8.64
CA GLU A 210 -12.97 -8.36 9.56
C GLU A 210 -12.89 -9.89 9.70
N THR A 211 -13.23 -10.43 10.88
CA THR A 211 -13.21 -11.89 11.14
C THR A 211 -14.54 -12.54 10.77
N GLU A 212 -14.79 -12.66 9.47
CA GLU A 212 -16.06 -13.13 8.92
C GLU A 212 -15.99 -14.52 8.27
N GLY A 213 -14.79 -15.06 8.08
CA GLY A 213 -14.58 -16.36 7.42
C GLY A 213 -14.94 -16.33 5.93
N LEU A 214 -14.81 -15.17 5.28
CA LEU A 214 -15.14 -14.98 3.87
C LEU A 214 -13.92 -15.14 2.97
N GLU A 215 -12.72 -15.31 3.52
CA GLU A 215 -11.49 -15.54 2.75
C GLU A 215 -11.60 -16.84 1.94
N LYS A 216 -10.98 -16.86 0.76
CA LYS A 216 -11.00 -18.05 -0.10
C LYS A 216 -10.27 -19.22 0.57
N ALA A 217 -10.85 -20.41 0.45
CA ALA A 217 -10.20 -21.62 0.92
C ALA A 217 -8.95 -21.93 0.06
N PRO A 218 -7.94 -22.65 0.60
CA PRO A 218 -6.69 -22.90 -0.12
C PRO A 218 -6.84 -23.64 -1.45
N ASP A 219 -7.90 -24.43 -1.63
CA ASP A 219 -8.24 -25.17 -2.85
C ASP A 219 -8.98 -24.30 -3.90
N GLU A 220 -9.46 -23.12 -3.51
CA GLU A 220 -10.04 -22.11 -4.41
C GLU A 220 -8.99 -21.12 -4.95
N LEU A 221 -7.75 -21.21 -4.46
CA LEU A 221 -6.64 -20.37 -4.91
C LEU A 221 -5.98 -20.94 -6.17
N LEU A 222 -5.22 -20.09 -6.87
CA LEU A 222 -4.31 -20.56 -7.90
C LEU A 222 -3.31 -21.57 -7.29
N PRO A 223 -2.80 -22.55 -8.07
CA PRO A 223 -1.79 -23.48 -7.59
C PRO A 223 -0.66 -22.75 -6.85
N TRP A 224 -0.40 -23.20 -5.62
CA TRP A 224 0.58 -22.61 -4.73
C TRP A 224 1.39 -23.71 -4.06
N SER A 225 2.48 -23.30 -3.44
CA SER A 225 3.43 -24.18 -2.75
C SER A 225 3.99 -23.43 -1.54
N SER A 226 4.21 -24.16 -0.45
CA SER A 226 4.60 -23.59 0.84
C SER A 226 6.01 -23.00 0.83
N ASP A 227 6.92 -23.48 -0.04
CA ASP A 227 8.28 -22.92 -0.19
C ASP A 227 8.30 -21.48 -0.74
N LYS A 228 7.16 -21.00 -1.23
CA LYS A 228 6.98 -19.65 -1.77
C LYS A 228 6.22 -18.72 -0.83
N GLU A 229 5.72 -19.24 0.28
CA GLU A 229 5.06 -18.43 1.29
C GLU A 229 6.07 -17.44 1.89
N CYS A 230 5.59 -16.23 2.12
CA CYS A 230 6.44 -15.15 2.59
C CYS A 230 6.31 -15.06 4.11
N ILE A 231 7.40 -15.42 4.79
CA ILE A 231 7.57 -15.23 6.23
C ILE A 231 8.57 -14.10 6.44
N TYR A 232 8.09 -12.94 6.92
CA TYR A 232 8.91 -11.75 7.10
C TYR A 232 9.04 -11.37 8.57
N PRO A 233 10.15 -10.73 8.99
CA PRO A 233 10.21 -10.11 10.30
C PRO A 233 9.17 -8.99 10.39
N MET A 234 8.53 -8.84 11.55
CA MET A 234 7.59 -7.72 11.75
C MET A 234 8.30 -6.36 11.81
N VAL A 235 9.61 -6.37 12.05
CA VAL A 235 10.49 -5.20 12.02
C VAL A 235 11.57 -5.40 10.97
N TRP A 236 11.54 -4.59 9.93
CA TRP A 236 12.59 -4.54 8.92
C TRP A 236 13.75 -3.67 9.40
N THR A 237 14.98 -4.09 9.13
CA THR A 237 16.19 -3.32 9.42
C THR A 237 16.83 -2.89 8.12
N ASN A 238 17.04 -1.58 7.94
CA ASN A 238 17.70 -1.06 6.77
C ASN A 238 19.15 -1.59 6.70
N PRO A 239 19.53 -2.33 5.65
CA PRO A 239 20.86 -2.94 5.58
C PRO A 239 21.99 -1.91 5.42
N LYS A 240 21.67 -0.66 5.03
CA LYS A 240 22.65 0.42 4.88
C LYS A 240 22.84 1.23 6.16
N THR A 241 21.77 1.49 6.93
CA THR A 241 21.82 2.38 8.11
C THR A 241 21.57 1.70 9.44
N GLY A 242 21.02 0.49 9.44
CA GLY A 242 20.54 -0.16 10.65
C GLY A 242 19.25 0.44 11.22
N GLU A 243 18.62 1.41 10.55
CA GLU A 243 17.33 1.94 11.01
C GLU A 243 16.27 0.83 11.00
N GLN A 244 15.57 0.67 12.12
CA GLN A 244 14.50 -0.30 12.26
C GLN A 244 13.15 0.35 11.97
N SER A 245 12.32 -0.36 11.21
CA SER A 245 10.97 0.08 10.82
C SER A 245 9.96 -1.04 11.01
N LEU A 246 8.81 -0.71 11.59
CA LEU A 246 7.66 -1.61 11.59
C LEU A 246 7.23 -1.89 10.14
N GLN A 247 7.14 -3.17 9.76
CA GLN A 247 6.80 -3.62 8.41
C GLN A 247 5.75 -4.72 8.51
N VAL A 248 4.48 -4.32 8.60
CA VAL A 248 3.35 -5.24 8.79
C VAL A 248 2.27 -4.90 7.78
N HIS A 249 1.83 -5.90 7.02
CA HIS A 249 0.64 -5.80 6.16
C HIS A 249 -0.51 -6.57 6.82
N GLY A 250 -1.24 -5.89 7.71
CA GLY A 250 -2.20 -6.55 8.59
C GLY A 250 -3.28 -7.38 7.89
N GLN A 251 -3.76 -6.94 6.71
CA GLN A 251 -4.80 -7.66 5.96
C GLN A 251 -4.34 -8.98 5.35
N GLY A 252 -3.08 -9.10 4.94
CA GLY A 252 -2.55 -10.34 4.35
C GLY A 252 -2.07 -11.36 5.40
N ALA A 253 -2.13 -11.00 6.68
CA ALA A 253 -1.58 -11.79 7.77
C ALA A 253 -2.34 -13.11 7.93
N PHE A 254 -1.60 -14.21 7.82
CA PHE A 254 -2.17 -15.56 7.91
C PHE A 254 -1.77 -16.26 9.20
N LYS A 255 -0.52 -16.10 9.63
CA LYS A 255 0.01 -16.71 10.86
C LYS A 255 1.09 -15.83 11.47
N LEU A 256 1.25 -15.91 12.79
CA LEU A 256 2.27 -15.19 13.53
C LEU A 256 3.18 -16.15 14.27
N TYR A 257 4.46 -15.79 14.30
CA TYR A 257 5.50 -16.47 15.07
C TYR A 257 6.01 -15.47 16.10
N LEU A 258 5.43 -15.51 17.30
CA LEU A 258 5.63 -14.51 18.34
C LEU A 258 6.74 -14.91 19.30
N LYS A 259 7.64 -13.98 19.59
CA LYS A 259 8.73 -14.17 20.55
C LYS A 259 8.89 -12.95 21.44
N ASN A 260 8.99 -13.19 22.74
CA ASN A 260 9.23 -12.12 23.73
C ASN A 260 10.70 -11.69 23.82
N ASN A 261 11.63 -12.47 23.28
CA ASN A 261 13.05 -12.15 23.18
C ASN A 261 13.73 -13.09 22.17
N THR A 262 14.96 -12.77 21.77
CA THR A 262 15.70 -13.45 20.70
C THR A 262 15.85 -14.95 20.93
N ASP A 263 16.16 -15.36 22.17
CA ASP A 263 16.41 -16.76 22.55
C ASP A 263 15.18 -17.43 23.23
N GLY A 264 14.06 -16.73 23.28
CA GLY A 264 12.84 -17.18 23.95
C GLY A 264 12.10 -18.26 23.16
N PRO A 265 11.14 -18.95 23.80
CA PRO A 265 10.22 -19.82 23.08
C PRO A 265 9.43 -19.02 22.04
N GLU A 266 9.13 -19.67 20.94
CA GLU A 266 8.27 -19.14 19.88
C GLU A 266 6.85 -19.67 20.07
N GLU A 267 5.88 -18.75 20.07
CA GLU A 267 4.46 -19.05 20.06
C GLU A 267 3.93 -18.90 18.63
N VAL A 268 3.29 -19.96 18.14
CA VAL A 268 2.69 -19.95 16.80
C VAL A 268 1.19 -19.68 16.91
N VAL A 269 0.75 -18.54 16.39
CA VAL A 269 -0.66 -18.13 16.35
C VAL A 269 -1.18 -18.33 14.93
N SER A 270 -2.11 -19.27 14.76
CA SER A 270 -2.67 -19.66 13.45
C SER A 270 -4.18 -19.53 13.33
N ASP A 271 -4.88 -19.28 14.44
CA ASP A 271 -6.28 -18.91 14.40
C ASP A 271 -6.40 -17.45 13.93
N LEU A 272 -7.13 -17.21 12.83
CA LEU A 272 -7.21 -15.88 12.22
C LEU A 272 -7.83 -14.83 13.15
N LYS A 273 -8.74 -15.23 14.05
CA LYS A 273 -9.32 -14.31 15.04
C LYS A 273 -8.24 -13.86 16.03
N GLU A 274 -7.39 -14.77 16.47
CA GLU A 274 -6.27 -14.46 17.36
C GLU A 274 -5.18 -13.64 16.66
N VAL A 275 -4.84 -13.97 15.41
CA VAL A 275 -3.91 -13.18 14.57
C VAL A 275 -4.39 -11.73 14.47
N ARG A 276 -5.68 -11.53 14.14
CA ARG A 276 -6.27 -10.19 13.99
C ARG A 276 -6.40 -9.45 15.32
N ALA A 277 -6.73 -10.14 16.40
CA ALA A 277 -6.79 -9.55 17.74
C ALA A 277 -5.43 -9.10 18.27
N PHE A 278 -4.33 -9.67 17.77
CA PHE A 278 -2.97 -9.28 18.14
C PHE A 278 -2.47 -8.04 17.38
N MET A 279 -2.93 -7.80 16.14
CA MET A 279 -2.41 -6.70 15.31
C MET A 279 -2.59 -5.29 15.86
N PRO A 280 -3.71 -4.91 16.51
CA PRO A 280 -3.86 -3.56 17.04
C PRO A 280 -3.16 -3.32 18.38
N LYS A 281 -2.52 -4.34 18.97
CA LYS A 281 -1.76 -4.23 20.22
C LYS A 281 -0.37 -3.66 19.95
#